data_AF-A0ABD4S748-F1
#
_entry.id   AF-A0ABD4S748-F1
#
_cell.length_a   1.000
_cell.length_b   1.000
_cell.length_c   1.000
_cell.angle_alpha   90.00
_cell.angle_beta   90.00
_cell.angle_gamma   90.00
#
_symmetry.space_group_name_H-M   'P 1'
#
loop_
_entity.id
_entity.type
_entity.pdbx_description
1 polymer ?
#
loop_
_entity_poly.entity_id
_entity_poly.type
_entity_poly.pdbx_seq_one_letter_code
_entity_poly.pdbx_strand_id
1 'polypeptide(L)' 'MGINLKIFRIKKGIKQQELADRVGISRYYLSNLETGKANNPSNDLMIKLSRVLDTTVEELFFSKEE' A
#
# COMPACT_ATOMS: atom_id res chain seq x y z
N MET A 1 3.38 13.14 -0.16
CA MET A 1 2.90 11.85 0.38
C MET A 1 3.73 10.78 -0.29
N GLY A 2 4.81 10.33 0.38
CA GLY A 2 5.64 9.25 -0.15
C GLY A 2 4.92 7.93 0.03
N ILE A 3 4.68 7.18 -1.05
CA ILE A 3 4.02 5.89 -0.98
C ILE A 3 5.09 4.79 -1.04
N ASN A 4 5.43 4.22 0.11
CA ASN A 4 6.38 3.11 0.22
C ASN A 4 5.74 1.74 -0.03
N LEU A 5 4.47 1.72 -0.41
CA LEU A 5 3.65 0.52 -0.53
C LEU A 5 4.33 -0.59 -1.36
N LYS A 6 4.92 -0.23 -2.50
CA LYS A 6 5.64 -1.16 -3.38
C LYS A 6 6.85 -1.78 -2.69
N ILE A 7 7.60 -1.00 -1.91
CA ILE A 7 8.81 -1.43 -1.21
C ILE A 7 8.44 -2.47 -0.15
N PHE A 8 7.46 -2.15 0.70
CA PHE A 8 6.99 -3.06 1.74
C PHE A 8 6.38 -4.34 1.16
N ARG A 9 5.62 -4.22 0.06
CA ARG A 9 5.08 -5.39 -0.65
C ARG A 9 6.21 -6.32 -1.14
N ILE A 10 7.25 -5.77 -1.75
CA ILE A 10 8.40 -6.55 -2.24
C ILE A 10 9.16 -7.19 -1.07
N LYS A 11 9.38 -6.46 0.03
CA LYS A 11 10.01 -6.99 1.26
C LYS A 11 9.22 -8.17 1.84
N LYS A 12 7.89 -8.18 1.72
CA LYS A 12 7.02 -9.29 2.11
C LYS A 12 6.99 -10.46 1.12
N GLY A 13 7.58 -10.30 -0.08
CA GLY A 13 7.59 -11.33 -1.11
C GLY A 13 6.22 -11.60 -1.76
N ILE A 14 5.23 -10.72 -1.58
CA ILE A 14 3.86 -10.93 -2.08
C ILE A 14 3.64 -10.24 -3.43
N LYS A 15 2.80 -10.87 -4.27
CA LYS A 15 2.42 -10.30 -5.58
C LYS A 15 1.40 -9.17 -5.42
N GLN A 16 1.29 -8.29 -6.42
CA GLN A 16 0.26 -7.24 -6.42
C GLN A 16 -1.15 -7.84 -6.35
N GLN A 17 -1.44 -8.88 -7.13
CA GLN A 17 -2.76 -9.53 -7.09
C GLN A 17 -3.09 -10.03 -5.69
N GLU A 18 -2.14 -10.72 -5.05
CA GLU A 18 -2.31 -11.26 -3.71
C GLU A 18 -2.57 -10.17 -2.66
N LEU A 19 -1.82 -9.07 -2.69
CA LEU A 19 -2.08 -7.95 -1.78
C LEU A 19 -3.45 -7.33 -2.03
N ALA A 20 -3.83 -7.17 -3.29
CA ALA A 20 -5.12 -6.61 -3.68
C ALA A 20 -6.29 -7.47 -3.18
N ASP A 21 -6.17 -8.80 -3.32
CA ASP A 21 -7.16 -9.76 -2.82
C ASP A 21 -7.27 -9.71 -1.30
N ARG A 22 -6.14 -9.64 -0.58
CA ARG A 22 -6.11 -9.56 0.91
C ARG A 22 -6.80 -8.31 1.47
N VAL A 23 -6.75 -7.19 0.74
CA VAL A 23 -7.33 -5.91 1.20
C VAL A 23 -8.64 -5.54 0.50
N GLY A 24 -9.14 -6.40 -0.39
CA GLY A 24 -10.44 -6.25 -1.05
C GLY A 24 -10.48 -5.14 -2.10
N ILE A 25 -9.41 -4.96 -2.87
CA ILE A 25 -9.34 -3.98 -3.97
C ILE A 25 -8.95 -4.65 -5.29
N SER A 26 -9.11 -3.94 -6.41
CA SER A 26 -8.59 -4.44 -7.68
C SER A 26 -7.07 -4.32 -7.76
N ARG A 27 -6.43 -5.26 -8.46
CA ARG A 27 -5.00 -5.18 -8.78
C ARG A 27 -4.63 -3.88 -9.50
N TYR A 28 -5.53 -3.39 -10.38
CA TYR A 28 -5.35 -2.12 -11.07
C TYR A 28 -5.28 -0.94 -10.08
N TYR A 29 -6.20 -0.89 -9.11
CA TYR A 29 -6.20 0.13 -8.08
C TYR A 29 -4.93 0.05 -7.21
N LEU A 30 -4.51 -1.16 -6.81
CA LEU A 30 -3.24 -1.33 -6.10
C LEU A 30 -2.04 -0.83 -6.91
N SER A 31 -1.98 -1.13 -8.22
CA SER A 31 -0.91 -0.64 -9.09
C SER A 31 -0.91 0.89 -9.19
N ASN A 32 -2.08 1.51 -9.24
CA ASN A 32 -2.20 2.97 -9.25
C ASN A 32 -1.78 3.57 -7.91
N LEU A 33 -2.08 2.93 -6.79
CA LEU A 33 -1.59 3.34 -5.47
C LEU A 33 -0.06 3.25 -5.41
N GLU A 34 0.53 2.14 -5.85
CA GLU A 34 2.00 1.94 -5.86
C GLU A 34 2.75 2.91 -6.79
N THR A 35 2.06 3.54 -7.73
CA THR A 35 2.66 4.48 -8.70
C THR A 35 2.26 5.93 -8.45
N GLY A 36 1.52 6.21 -7.37
CA GLY A 36 1.03 7.56 -7.05
C GLY A 36 -0.03 8.10 -8.02
N LYS A 37 -0.59 7.25 -8.89
CA LYS A 37 -1.68 7.61 -9.81
C LYS A 37 -3.04 7.62 -9.13
N ALA A 38 -3.21 6.82 -8.07
CA ALA A 38 -4.34 6.91 -7.16
C ALA A 38 -3.89 7.63 -5.89
N ASN A 39 -4.61 8.68 -5.53
CA ASN A 39 -4.39 9.48 -4.32
C ASN A 39 -5.60 9.32 -3.39
N ASN A 40 -5.37 9.47 -2.08
CA ASN A 40 -6.39 9.39 -1.03
C ASN A 40 -7.13 8.03 -0.96
N PRO A 41 -6.45 6.91 -0.69
CA PRO A 41 -7.12 5.69 -0.24
C PRO A 41 -7.96 5.97 1.03
N SER A 42 -9.00 5.18 1.26
CA SER A 42 -9.79 5.31 2.50
C SER A 42 -8.94 4.96 3.74
N ASN A 43 -9.28 5.53 4.89
CA ASN A 43 -8.61 5.21 6.17
C ASN A 43 -8.62 3.70 6.46
N ASP A 44 -9.75 3.03 6.19
CA ASP A 44 -9.88 1.59 6.33
C ASP A 44 -8.88 0.82 5.44
N LEU A 45 -8.73 1.25 4.18
CA LEU A 45 -7.76 0.64 3.28
C LEU A 45 -6.32 0.88 3.74
N MET A 46 -5.99 2.09 4.21
CA MET A 46 -4.67 2.39 4.74
C MET A 46 -4.32 1.47 5.92
N ILE A 47 -5.26 1.28 6.85
CA ILE A 47 -5.10 0.39 8.01
C ILE A 47 -4.96 -1.08 7.57
N LYS A 48 -5.76 -1.54 6.60
CA LYS A 48 -5.65 -2.91 6.06
C LYS A 48 -4.29 -3.15 5.42
N LEU A 49 -3.82 -2.22 4.60
CA LEU A 49 -2.51 -2.32 3.95
C LEU A 49 -1.37 -2.34 4.95
N SER A 50 -1.41 -1.48 5.97
CA SER A 50 -0.37 -1.44 7.01
C SER A 50 -0.31 -2.76 7.79
N ARG A 51 -1.46 -3.34 8.13
CA ARG A 51 -1.57 -4.65 8.79
C ARG A 51 -1.02 -5.79 7.94
N VAL A 52 -1.40 -5.87 6.66
CA VAL A 52 -0.93 -6.95 5.77
C VAL A 52 0.57 -6.88 5.51
N LEU A 53 1.13 -5.66 5.54
CA LEU A 53 2.54 -5.41 5.26
C LEU A 53 3.41 -5.34 6.53
N ASP A 54 2.82 -5.57 7.71
CA ASP A 54 3.46 -5.49 9.03
C ASP A 54 4.26 -4.19 9.24
N THR A 55 3.60 -3.06 9.05
CA THR A 55 4.17 -1.70 9.17
C THR A 55 3.07 -0.72 9.61
N THR A 56 3.42 0.54 9.85
CA THR A 56 2.48 1.58 10.25
C THR A 56 1.91 2.32 9.04
N VAL A 57 0.76 2.99 9.21
CA VAL A 57 0.17 3.84 8.16
C VAL A 57 1.13 4.99 7.83
N GLU A 58 1.81 5.52 8.84
CA GLU A 58 2.81 6.57 8.75
C GLU A 58 3.99 6.16 7.87
N GLU A 59 4.58 4.98 8.10
CA GLU A 59 5.68 4.46 7.28
C GLU A 59 5.27 4.18 5.83
N LEU A 60 4.02 3.76 5.63
CA LEU A 60 3.52 3.34 4.32
C LEU A 60 3.14 4.52 3.41
N PHE A 61 2.57 5.58 3.99
CA PHE A 61 1.96 6.70 3.25
C PHE A 61 2.50 8.09 3.60
N PHE A 62 3.10 8.26 4.78
CA PHE A 62 3.53 9.56 5.29
C PHE A 62 5.02 9.59 5.59
N SER A 63 5.82 8.68 5.01
CA SER A 63 7.26 8.74 5.19
C SER A 63 7.74 10.11 4.74
N LYS A 64 8.32 10.85 5.69
CA LYS A 64 9.09 12.05 5.40
C LYS A 64 10.32 11.58 4.62
N GLU A 65 10.27 11.70 3.30
CA GLU A 65 11.51 11.96 2.58
C GLU A 65 11.97 13.34 3.05
N GLU A 66 13.15 13.40 3.67
CA GLU A 66 13.95 14.64 3.77
C GLU A 66 14.30 15.14 2.37
#